data_AF-A0A518CA30-F1
#
_entry.id   AF-A0A518CA30-F1
#
_cell.length_a   1.000
_cell.length_b   1.000
_cell.length_c   1.000
_cell.angle_alpha   90.00
_cell.angle_beta   90.00
_cell.angle_gamma   90.00
#
_symmetry.space_group_name_H-M   'P 1'
#
loop_
_entity.id
_entity.type
_entity.pdbx_description
1 polymer ?
#
loop_
_entity_poly.entity_id
_entity_poly.type
_entity_poly.pdbx_seq_one_letter_code
_entity_poly.pdbx_strand_id
1 'polypeptide(L)'
;MEEFENEPPRKTSWLRFSIRSLLFLTLLVAVFLAGRYGNRHVFPSQLSGAWEATLPKGFVRTVTVTHLEEDRFLLTSGGSVFNGVYQWQGDRLVVVQPDDKRMKGLAWKWNDGSMTLIGEPAGTPTGSSYLGTKMERLEEQEKEK
;
A
#
# COMPACT_ATOMS: atom_id res chain seq x y z
N MET A 1 59.63 18.69 46.37
CA MET A 1 58.59 19.61 46.85
C MET A 1 57.80 19.99 45.62
N GLU A 2 56.83 19.16 45.24
CA GLU A 2 55.94 19.39 44.10
C GLU A 2 54.53 19.09 44.60
N GLU A 3 53.77 20.16 44.75
CA GLU A 3 52.43 20.20 45.34
C GLU A 3 51.45 20.01 44.17
N PHE A 4 50.91 18.80 44.03
CA PHE A 4 49.89 18.51 43.01
C PHE A 4 48.56 19.13 43.45
N GLU A 5 48.23 20.29 42.88
CA GLU A 5 46.91 20.92 42.95
C GLU A 5 45.85 19.96 42.37
N ASN A 6 44.97 19.47 43.24
CA ASN A 6 43.75 18.74 42.87
C ASN A 6 42.66 19.76 42.50
N GLU A 7 42.44 20.00 41.21
CA GLU A 7 41.23 20.68 40.76
C GLU A 7 40.01 19.74 40.84
N PRO A 8 38.85 20.22 41.33
CA PRO A 8 37.65 19.40 41.39
C PRO A 8 37.03 19.19 40.01
N PRO A 9 36.41 18.01 39.75
CA PRO A 9 35.77 17.73 38.46
C PRO A 9 34.56 18.63 38.25
N ARG A 10 34.61 19.45 37.19
CA ARG A 10 33.46 20.23 36.70
C ARG A 10 32.34 19.28 36.26
N LYS A 11 31.26 19.22 37.05
CA LYS A 11 30.00 18.54 36.66
C LYS A 11 29.37 19.27 35.48
N THR A 12 29.61 18.78 34.28
CA THR A 12 28.90 19.18 33.06
C THR A 12 27.43 18.74 33.13
N SER A 13 26.57 19.66 33.56
CA SER A 13 25.11 19.58 33.44
C SER A 13 24.72 19.68 31.95
N TRP A 14 24.80 18.58 31.21
CA TRP A 14 24.61 18.57 29.75
C TRP A 14 23.16 18.36 29.27
N LEU A 15 22.20 17.99 30.13
CA LEU A 15 20.80 17.88 29.71
C LEU A 15 19.86 18.63 30.66
N ARG A 16 19.75 19.94 30.44
CA ARG A 16 18.52 20.67 30.80
C ARG A 16 17.54 20.62 29.63
N PHE A 17 17.12 19.43 29.24
CA PHE A 17 15.94 19.33 28.39
C PHE A 17 14.73 19.64 29.27
N SER A 18 14.10 20.78 28.99
CA SER A 18 12.84 21.16 29.62
C SER A 18 11.82 20.05 29.42
N ILE A 19 11.15 19.62 30.49
CA ILE A 19 10.05 18.63 30.43
C ILE A 19 9.01 19.04 29.37
N ARG A 20 8.81 20.34 29.16
CA ARG A 20 7.95 20.87 28.10
C ARG A 20 8.42 20.47 26.70
N SER A 21 9.72 20.56 26.42
CA SER A 21 10.29 20.14 25.13
C SER A 21 10.15 18.64 24.90
N LEU A 22 10.27 17.83 25.95
CA LEU A 22 10.04 16.38 25.87
C LEU A 22 8.59 16.08 25.51
N LEU A 23 7.63 16.74 26.16
CA LEU A 23 6.19 16.58 25.89
C LEU A 23 5.79 17.02 24.48
N PHE A 24 6.38 18.10 23.97
CA PHE A 24 6.14 18.52 22.58
C PHE A 24 6.69 17.50 21.59
N LEU A 25 7.88 16.93 21.84
CA LEU A 25 8.47 15.93 20.98
C LEU A 25 7.63 14.64 20.96
N THR A 26 7.18 14.15 22.12
CA THR A 26 6.33 12.97 22.19
C THR A 26 4.97 13.19 21.54
N LEU A 27 4.37 14.38 21.68
CA LEU A 27 3.14 14.72 20.97
C LEU A 27 3.34 14.71 19.45
N LEU A 28 4.43 15.29 18.95
CA LEU A 28 4.78 15.28 17.53
C LEU A 28 4.95 13.86 16.99
N VAL A 29 5.65 13.00 17.74
CA VAL A 29 5.84 11.59 17.39
C VAL A 29 4.50 10.85 17.41
N ALA A 30 3.65 11.08 18.41
CA ALA A 30 2.34 10.46 18.49
C ALA A 30 1.43 10.88 17.33
N VAL A 31 1.41 12.17 16.95
CA VAL A 31 0.65 12.68 15.80
C VAL A 31 1.21 12.11 14.49
N PHE A 32 2.54 12.05 14.33
CA PHE A 32 3.17 11.47 13.16
C PHE A 32 2.85 9.98 13.00
N LEU A 33 2.90 9.22 14.10
CA LEU A 33 2.52 7.81 14.11
C LEU A 33 1.01 7.65 13.86
N ALA A 34 0.15 8.42 14.52
CA ALA A 34 -1.30 8.37 14.30
C ALA A 34 -1.68 8.71 12.86
N GLY A 35 -1.01 9.66 12.20
CA GLY A 35 -1.20 9.96 10.79
C GLY A 35 -0.78 8.84 9.85
N ARG A 36 0.23 8.03 10.23
CA ARG A 36 0.64 6.84 9.47
C ARG A 36 -0.24 5.62 9.72
N TYR A 37 -0.74 5.44 10.93
CA TYR A 37 -1.58 4.30 11.33
C TYR A 37 -3.07 4.55 11.11
N GLY A 38 -3.51 5.80 10.94
CA GLY A 38 -4.89 6.16 10.60
C GLY A 38 -5.32 5.78 9.17
N ASN A 39 -4.51 4.99 8.46
CA ASN A 39 -4.87 4.44 7.16
C ASN A 39 -6.00 3.43 7.35
N ARG A 40 -7.20 3.92 7.01
CA ARG A 40 -8.45 3.19 6.73
C ARG A 40 -8.23 1.68 6.63
N HIS A 41 -8.74 0.94 7.60
CA HIS A 41 -8.86 -0.52 7.52
C HIS A 41 -9.79 -0.85 6.35
N VAL A 42 -9.22 -1.04 5.17
CA VAL A 42 -9.91 -1.76 4.09
C VAL A 42 -10.02 -3.18 4.59
N PHE A 43 -11.24 -3.63 4.86
CA PHE A 43 -11.44 -5.03 5.21
C PHE A 43 -11.14 -5.86 3.96
N PRO A 44 -10.18 -6.81 4.01
CA PRO A 44 -9.83 -7.68 2.88
C PRO A 44 -11.07 -8.32 2.24
N SER A 45 -12.04 -8.71 3.07
CA SER A 45 -13.32 -9.27 2.62
C SER A 45 -14.11 -8.35 1.70
N GLN A 46 -14.00 -7.04 1.86
CA GLN A 46 -14.69 -6.09 1.00
C GLN A 46 -14.16 -6.19 -0.42
N LEU A 47 -12.87 -6.40 -0.67
CA LEU A 47 -12.30 -6.36 -2.02
C LEU A 47 -12.86 -7.44 -2.98
N SER A 48 -13.46 -8.50 -2.44
CA SER A 48 -14.05 -9.56 -3.27
C SER A 48 -15.24 -9.07 -4.09
N GLY A 49 -15.40 -9.65 -5.28
CA GLY A 49 -16.54 -9.40 -6.17
C GLY A 49 -16.12 -9.13 -7.62
N ALA A 50 -17.09 -8.70 -8.42
CA ALA A 50 -16.86 -8.29 -9.79
C ALA A 50 -16.42 -6.82 -9.86
N TRP A 51 -15.41 -6.58 -10.67
CA TRP A 51 -14.82 -5.27 -10.92
C TRP A 51 -14.80 -5.01 -12.42
N GLU A 52 -14.94 -3.75 -12.80
CA GLU A 52 -14.74 -3.28 -14.15
C GLU A 52 -13.37 -2.60 -14.25
N ALA A 53 -12.50 -3.12 -15.10
CA ALA A 53 -11.20 -2.56 -15.39
C ALA A 53 -11.22 -1.73 -16.68
N THR A 54 -11.01 -0.42 -16.57
CA THR A 54 -10.84 0.49 -17.70
C THR A 54 -9.36 0.71 -17.98
N LEU A 55 -8.89 0.20 -19.12
CA LEU A 55 -7.51 0.37 -19.58
C LEU A 55 -7.29 1.79 -20.12
N PRO A 56 -6.03 2.28 -20.17
CA PRO A 56 -5.71 3.64 -20.66
C PRO A 56 -6.20 3.95 -22.09
N LYS A 57 -6.35 2.93 -22.94
CA LYS A 57 -6.88 3.07 -24.30
C LYS A 57 -8.42 3.01 -24.38
N GLY A 58 -9.12 3.01 -23.24
CA GLY A 58 -10.58 2.97 -23.15
C GLY A 58 -11.20 1.57 -23.23
N PHE A 59 -10.38 0.51 -23.31
CA PHE A 59 -10.91 -0.85 -23.28
C PHE A 59 -11.41 -1.19 -21.88
N VAL A 60 -12.59 -1.80 -21.81
CA VAL A 60 -13.23 -2.21 -20.58
C VAL A 60 -13.19 -3.74 -20.46
N ARG A 61 -12.91 -4.26 -19.26
CA ARG A 61 -12.88 -5.70 -18.97
C ARG A 61 -13.40 -5.99 -17.59
N THR A 62 -14.20 -7.04 -17.46
CA THR A 62 -14.56 -7.56 -16.13
C THR A 62 -13.38 -8.31 -15.51
N VAL A 63 -13.12 -8.02 -14.24
CA VAL A 63 -12.15 -8.68 -13.38
C VAL A 63 -12.88 -9.20 -12.15
N THR A 64 -12.77 -10.49 -11.86
CA THR A 64 -13.28 -11.04 -10.60
C THR A 64 -12.15 -11.11 -9.60
N VAL A 65 -12.38 -10.53 -8.43
CA VAL A 65 -11.48 -10.58 -7.27
C VAL A 65 -12.05 -11.57 -6.28
N THR A 66 -11.28 -12.59 -5.93
CA THR A 66 -11.66 -13.59 -4.94
C THR A 66 -10.67 -13.56 -3.78
N HIS A 67 -11.14 -13.25 -2.58
CA HIS A 67 -10.33 -13.34 -1.37
C HIS A 67 -9.94 -14.80 -1.10
N LEU A 68 -8.66 -14.99 -0.79
CA LEU A 68 -8.05 -16.22 -0.32
C LEU A 68 -7.62 -16.03 1.15
N GLU A 69 -6.95 -17.01 1.73
CA GLU A 69 -6.42 -16.89 3.09
C GLU A 69 -5.21 -15.92 3.15
N GLU A 70 -4.86 -15.46 4.36
CA GLU A 70 -3.64 -14.66 4.62
C GLU A 70 -3.54 -13.36 3.80
N ASP A 71 -4.63 -12.61 3.63
CA ASP A 71 -4.68 -11.36 2.85
C ASP A 71 -4.27 -11.53 1.36
N ARG A 72 -4.51 -12.73 0.82
CA ARG A 72 -4.27 -13.04 -0.59
C ARG A 72 -5.54 -12.93 -1.40
N PHE A 73 -5.37 -12.64 -2.69
CA PHE A 73 -6.47 -12.43 -3.62
C PHE A 73 -6.15 -13.09 -4.95
N LEU A 74 -7.08 -13.87 -5.48
CA LEU A 74 -7.03 -14.34 -6.84
C LEU A 74 -7.76 -13.34 -7.73
N LEU A 75 -7.06 -12.80 -8.72
CA LEU A 75 -7.67 -11.99 -9.79
C LEU A 75 -7.83 -12.86 -11.02
N THR A 76 -9.03 -12.84 -11.61
CA THR A 76 -9.31 -13.50 -12.90
C THR A 76 -9.99 -12.51 -13.85
N SER A 77 -9.50 -12.46 -15.09
CA SER A 77 -9.99 -11.58 -16.14
C SER A 77 -9.99 -12.31 -17.48
N GLY A 78 -10.87 -11.92 -18.39
CA GLY A 78 -10.97 -12.55 -19.72
C GLY A 78 -9.72 -12.40 -20.60
N GLY A 79 -8.79 -11.49 -20.27
CA GLY A 79 -7.65 -11.18 -21.11
C GLY A 79 -6.28 -11.56 -20.53
N SER A 80 -6.25 -12.38 -19.48
CA SER A 80 -5.08 -12.94 -18.76
C SER A 80 -4.03 -11.98 -18.18
N VAL A 81 -3.91 -10.75 -18.67
CA VAL A 81 -2.89 -9.76 -18.26
C VAL A 81 -2.89 -9.51 -16.75
N PHE A 82 -4.06 -9.47 -16.12
CA PHE A 82 -4.17 -9.20 -14.69
C PHE A 82 -4.31 -10.46 -13.84
N ASN A 83 -4.30 -11.65 -14.45
CA ASN A 83 -4.60 -12.88 -13.75
C ASN A 83 -3.44 -13.32 -12.85
N GLY A 84 -3.80 -13.82 -11.68
CA GLY A 84 -2.85 -14.41 -10.74
C GLY A 84 -3.21 -14.14 -9.30
N VAL A 85 -2.32 -14.57 -8.41
CA VAL A 85 -2.43 -14.33 -6.96
C VAL A 85 -1.72 -13.05 -6.59
N TYR A 86 -2.41 -12.23 -5.83
CA TYR A 86 -1.95 -10.97 -5.28
C TYR A 86 -1.97 -11.02 -3.76
N GLN A 87 -1.12 -10.22 -3.13
CA GLN A 87 -1.01 -10.05 -1.69
C GLN A 87 -1.30 -8.60 -1.34
N TRP A 88 -2.13 -8.38 -0.33
CA TRP A 88 -2.30 -7.05 0.24
C TRP A 88 -1.07 -6.64 1.04
N GLN A 89 -0.54 -5.45 0.77
CA GLN A 89 0.65 -4.90 1.40
C GLN A 89 0.43 -3.41 1.68
N GLY A 90 0.00 -3.09 2.89
CA GLY A 90 -0.29 -1.70 3.30
C GLY A 90 -1.50 -1.13 2.57
N ASP A 91 -1.26 -0.27 1.58
CA ASP A 91 -2.29 0.40 0.76
C ASP A 91 -2.38 -0.14 -0.68
N ARG A 92 -1.73 -1.29 -0.92
CA ARG A 92 -1.54 -1.84 -2.27
C ARG A 92 -1.85 -3.32 -2.34
N LEU A 93 -2.27 -3.73 -3.52
CA LEU A 93 -2.41 -5.12 -3.91
C LEU A 93 -1.30 -5.47 -4.90
N VAL A 94 -0.33 -6.29 -4.49
CA VAL A 94 0.90 -6.58 -5.24
C VAL A 94 0.87 -8.01 -5.75
N VAL A 95 1.18 -8.22 -7.03
CA VAL A 95 1.20 -9.57 -7.60
C VAL A 95 2.33 -10.41 -7.01
N VAL A 96 2.00 -11.61 -6.53
CA VAL A 96 2.98 -12.57 -5.97
C VAL A 96 3.15 -13.80 -6.86
N GLN A 97 2.10 -14.22 -7.55
CA GLN A 97 2.12 -15.34 -8.48
C GLN A 97 1.26 -15.00 -9.71
N PRO A 98 1.83 -14.32 -10.72
CA PRO A 98 1.09 -14.04 -11.96
C PRO A 98 0.92 -15.33 -12.78
N ASP A 99 -0.20 -15.45 -13.48
CA ASP A 99 -0.42 -16.55 -14.43
C ASP A 99 0.53 -16.42 -15.63
N ASP A 100 0.71 -15.19 -16.13
CA ASP A 100 1.75 -14.84 -17.10
C ASP A 100 2.97 -14.27 -16.36
N LYS A 101 4.08 -15.02 -16.34
CA LYS A 101 5.33 -14.63 -15.68
C LYS A 101 5.87 -13.26 -16.11
N ARG A 102 5.52 -12.80 -17.32
CA ARG A 102 5.89 -11.46 -17.81
C ARG A 102 5.25 -10.35 -17.00
N MET A 103 4.14 -10.62 -16.32
CA MET A 103 3.37 -9.66 -15.51
C MET A 103 3.89 -9.54 -14.06
N LYS A 104 5.09 -10.07 -13.78
CA LYS A 104 5.72 -9.91 -12.47
C LYS A 104 6.04 -8.43 -12.22
N GLY A 105 5.50 -7.87 -11.13
CA GLY A 105 5.69 -6.46 -10.76
C GLY A 105 4.44 -5.59 -10.86
N LEU A 106 3.30 -6.16 -11.30
CA LEU A 106 2.01 -5.48 -11.20
C LEU A 106 1.69 -5.12 -9.74
N ALA A 107 1.29 -3.86 -9.53
CA ALA A 107 0.85 -3.36 -8.25
C ALA A 107 -0.33 -2.41 -8.42
N TRP A 108 -1.39 -2.63 -7.66
CA TRP A 108 -2.58 -1.79 -7.62
C TRP A 108 -2.58 -0.98 -6.33
N LYS A 109 -2.93 0.30 -6.43
CA LYS A 109 -3.18 1.18 -5.28
C LYS A 109 -4.67 1.25 -5.03
N TRP A 110 -5.06 1.11 -3.76
CA TRP A 110 -6.42 1.35 -3.34
C TRP A 110 -6.73 2.84 -3.19
N ASN A 111 -7.85 3.27 -3.77
CA ASN A 111 -8.38 4.62 -3.68
C ASN A 111 -9.89 4.55 -3.39
N ASP A 112 -10.24 4.36 -2.12
CA ASP A 112 -11.58 4.53 -1.56
C ASP A 112 -12.75 4.08 -2.46
N GLY A 113 -12.80 2.76 -2.74
CA GLY A 113 -13.84 2.16 -3.60
C GLY A 113 -13.36 1.85 -5.02
N SER A 114 -12.19 2.34 -5.42
CA SER A 114 -11.53 2.04 -6.69
C SER A 114 -10.10 1.55 -6.49
N MET A 115 -9.53 0.92 -7.52
CA MET A 115 -8.11 0.59 -7.59
C MET A 115 -7.48 1.19 -8.83
N THR A 116 -6.19 1.53 -8.75
CA THR A 116 -5.43 2.03 -9.90
C THR A 116 -4.13 1.26 -10.03
N LEU A 117 -3.80 0.80 -11.23
CA LEU A 117 -2.54 0.14 -11.49
C LEU A 117 -1.40 1.17 -11.46
N ILE A 118 -0.51 1.04 -10.48
CA ILE A 118 0.62 1.94 -10.22
C ILE A 118 1.99 1.28 -10.43
N GLY A 119 2.03 -0.04 -10.61
CA GLY A 119 3.25 -0.79 -10.89
C GLY A 119 3.06 -1.71 -12.09
N GLU A 120 4.13 -1.83 -12.89
CA GLU A 120 4.22 -2.76 -14.01
C GLU A 120 5.61 -3.42 -14.01
N PRO A 121 5.80 -4.53 -14.76
CA PRO A 121 7.06 -5.25 -14.80
C PRO A 121 8.26 -4.37 -15.17
N ALA A 122 9.39 -4.58 -14.48
CA ALA A 122 10.63 -3.89 -14.79
C ALA A 122 11.22 -4.39 -16.13
N GLY A 123 11.43 -3.48 -17.08
CA GLY A 123 11.90 -3.77 -18.43
C GLY A 123 10.90 -3.31 -19.50
N THR A 124 11.34 -3.14 -20.74
CA THR A 124 10.43 -2.82 -21.87
C THR A 124 9.35 -3.89 -21.93
N PRO A 125 8.08 -3.55 -21.62
CA PRO A 125 7.00 -4.50 -21.79
C PRO A 125 6.99 -4.89 -23.26
N THR A 126 6.93 -6.17 -23.59
CA THR A 126 6.72 -6.64 -24.97
C THR A 126 5.33 -6.28 -25.52
N GLY A 127 4.69 -5.22 -25.00
CA GLY A 127 3.31 -4.83 -25.23
C GLY A 127 3.01 -3.39 -24.80
N SER A 128 1.71 -3.04 -24.76
CA SER A 128 1.27 -1.72 -24.28
C SER A 128 1.47 -1.58 -22.77
N SER A 129 1.80 -0.38 -22.29
CA SER A 129 1.76 -0.10 -20.85
C SER A 129 0.30 -0.15 -20.36
N TYR A 130 0.12 -0.70 -19.17
CA TYR A 130 -1.18 -0.79 -18.49
C TYR A 130 -1.26 0.19 -17.31
N LEU A 131 -0.21 0.96 -17.03
CA LEU A 131 -0.19 1.93 -15.94
C LEU A 131 -1.36 2.91 -16.05
N GLY A 132 -1.98 3.20 -14.91
CA GLY A 132 -3.18 4.03 -14.85
C GLY A 132 -4.48 3.30 -15.20
N THR A 133 -4.45 1.99 -15.48
CA THR A 133 -5.67 1.18 -15.52
C THR A 133 -6.44 1.36 -14.22
N LYS A 134 -7.72 1.67 -14.31
CA LYS A 134 -8.61 1.82 -13.15
C LYS A 134 -9.50 0.61 -13.02
N MET A 135 -9.73 0.15 -11.80
CA MET A 135 -10.76 -0.83 -11.48
C MET A 135 -11.79 -0.20 -10.55
N GLU A 136 -13.05 -0.31 -10.93
CA GLU A 136 -14.20 0.15 -10.16
C GLU A 136 -15.11 -1.05 -9.90
N ARG A 137 -15.84 -1.07 -8.78
CA ARG A 137 -16.77 -2.17 -8.54
C ARG A 137 -17.87 -2.16 -9.58
N LEU A 138 -18.20 -3.34 -10.08
CA LEU A 138 -19.49 -3.53 -10.71
C LEU A 138 -20.51 -3.61 -9.59
N GLU A 139 -21.24 -2.53 -9.36
CA GLU A 139 -22.45 -2.59 -8.54
C GLU A 139 -23.37 -3.60 -9.22
N GLU A 140 -23.64 -4.70 -8.52
CA GLU A 140 -24.66 -5.65 -8.93
C GLU A 140 -25.98 -4.89 -8.83
N GLN A 141 -26.40 -4.27 -9.94
CA GLN A 141 -27.74 -3.71 -10.02
C GLN A 141 -28.67 -4.87 -9.74
N GLU A 142 -29.24 -4.90 -8.53
CA GLU A 142 -30.37 -5.76 -8.20
C GLU A 142 -31.38 -5.53 -9.31
N LYS A 143 -31.50 -6.51 -10.20
CA LYS A 143 -32.61 -6.59 -11.13
C LYS A 143 -33.86 -6.77 -10.28
N GLU A 144 -34.44 -5.64 -9.90
CA GLU A 144 -35.83 -5.55 -9.47
C GLU A 144 -36.67 -6.25 -10.54
N LYS A 145 -37.26 -7.39 -10.17
CA LYS A 145 -38.07 -8.23 -11.04
C LYS A 145 -39.48 -8.29 -10.48
#